data_AF-A0A7K4BGZ1-F1
#
_entry.id   AF-A0A7K4BGZ1-F1
#
_cell.length_a   1.000
_cell.length_b   1.000
_cell.length_c   1.000
_cell.angle_alpha   90.00
_cell.angle_beta   90.00
_cell.angle_gamma   90.00
#
_symmetry.space_group_name_H-M   'P 1'
#
loop_
_entity.id
_entity.type
_entity.pdbx_description
1 polymer ?
#
loop_
_entity_poly.entity_id
_entity_poly.type
_entity_poly.pdbx_seq_one_letter_code
_entity_poly.pdbx_strand_id
1 'polypeptide(L)'
;MPEIHLNRRGINFIEVPEEVETAPGSDLALKIINHGSPIHISIASTNSSPFTDFFHENLYVVDEKEFYIPIREDAYPGVFSVEVISGYGARRAGFRVIVRERRAPEPEPVEVSPTPSTPATSSMWRSSIPAVIAVAVVLYGLWLVYRVDLLNVAAFAALLLGVLLAWLQQRS
;
A
#
# COMPACT_ATOMS: atom_id res chain seq x y z
N MET A 1 -2.87 -13.45 -16.85
CA MET A 1 -2.74 -11.98 -16.79
C MET A 1 -3.94 -11.46 -16.01
N PRO A 2 -3.74 -10.76 -14.88
CA PRO A 2 -4.84 -10.17 -14.10
C PRO A 2 -5.67 -9.18 -14.91
N GLU A 3 -6.98 -9.18 -14.68
CA GLU A 3 -7.94 -8.33 -15.39
C GLU A 3 -8.48 -7.23 -14.48
N ILE A 4 -8.60 -6.02 -15.03
CA ILE A 4 -9.22 -4.85 -14.40
C ILE A 4 -10.45 -4.50 -15.24
N HIS A 5 -11.64 -4.56 -14.67
CA HIS A 5 -12.86 -4.23 -15.38
C HIS A 5 -13.35 -2.82 -15.03
N LEU A 6 -13.58 -2.02 -16.06
CA LEU A 6 -14.15 -0.69 -15.96
C LEU A 6 -15.60 -0.72 -16.44
N ASN A 7 -16.45 0.07 -15.80
CA ASN A 7 -17.87 0.25 -16.16
C ASN A 7 -18.74 -1.03 -16.13
N ARG A 8 -18.23 -2.16 -15.64
CA ARG A 8 -18.95 -3.45 -15.63
C ARG A 8 -20.24 -3.44 -14.82
N ARG A 9 -20.23 -2.75 -13.66
CA ARG A 9 -21.36 -2.70 -12.72
C ARG A 9 -22.04 -1.33 -12.64
N GLY A 10 -21.61 -0.37 -13.49
CA GLY A 10 -22.13 0.99 -13.49
C GLY A 10 -21.10 2.02 -13.94
N ILE A 11 -21.54 3.26 -14.17
CA ILE A 11 -20.69 4.35 -14.67
C ILE A 11 -19.54 4.64 -13.70
N ASN A 12 -18.32 4.71 -14.22
CA ASN A 12 -17.06 4.88 -13.50
C ASN A 12 -16.76 3.75 -12.48
N PHE A 13 -17.48 2.62 -12.53
CA PHE A 13 -17.19 1.50 -11.64
C PHE A 13 -15.83 0.88 -12.00
N ILE A 14 -15.07 0.50 -10.98
CA ILE A 14 -13.76 -0.14 -11.12
C ILE A 14 -13.80 -1.45 -10.34
N GLU A 15 -13.46 -2.55 -11.01
CA GLU A 15 -13.29 -3.88 -10.43
C GLU A 15 -11.85 -4.31 -10.68
N VAL A 16 -11.12 -4.58 -9.60
CA VAL A 16 -9.69 -4.98 -9.62
C VAL A 16 -9.56 -6.35 -8.96
N PRO A 17 -8.50 -7.13 -9.27
CA PRO A 17 -8.17 -8.32 -8.49
C PRO A 17 -7.85 -7.93 -7.04
N GLU A 18 -7.86 -8.87 -6.10
CA GLU A 18 -7.40 -8.58 -4.73
C GLU A 18 -5.87 -8.53 -4.68
N GLU A 19 -5.23 -9.51 -5.31
CA GLU A 19 -3.79 -9.74 -5.26
C GLU A 19 -3.26 -10.22 -6.60
N VAL A 20 -2.04 -9.81 -6.92
CA VAL A 20 -1.31 -10.26 -8.10
C VAL A 20 0.12 -10.59 -7.72
N GLU A 21 0.60 -11.76 -8.12
CA GLU A 21 1.99 -12.16 -7.93
C GLU A 21 2.85 -11.79 -9.15
N THR A 22 4.09 -11.35 -8.88
CA THR A 22 5.11 -11.07 -9.89
C THR A 22 6.49 -11.43 -9.35
N ALA A 23 7.50 -11.43 -10.23
CA ALA A 23 8.89 -11.72 -9.87
C ALA A 23 9.80 -10.52 -10.18
N PRO A 24 10.92 -10.37 -9.46
CA PRO A 24 11.98 -9.44 -9.85
C PRO A 24 12.43 -9.66 -11.30
N GLY A 25 12.69 -8.58 -12.02
CA GLY A 25 13.12 -8.62 -13.42
C GLY A 25 12.04 -9.08 -14.41
N SER A 26 10.76 -8.94 -14.05
CA SER A 26 9.63 -9.24 -14.92
C SER A 26 8.67 -8.06 -15.05
N ASP A 27 7.80 -8.10 -16.05
CA ASP A 27 6.76 -7.08 -16.20
C ASP A 27 5.45 -7.56 -15.59
N LEU A 28 4.89 -6.75 -14.68
CA LEU A 28 3.52 -6.92 -14.24
C LEU A 28 2.59 -6.50 -15.39
N ALA A 29 2.08 -7.49 -16.13
CA ALA A 29 1.11 -7.28 -17.20
C ALA A 29 -0.31 -7.22 -16.65
N LEU A 30 -1.05 -6.15 -16.96
CA LEU A 30 -2.44 -5.92 -16.56
C LEU A 30 -3.32 -5.81 -17.81
N LYS A 31 -4.45 -6.52 -17.83
CA LYS A 31 -5.45 -6.39 -18.90
C LYS A 31 -6.59 -5.50 -18.42
N ILE A 32 -6.79 -4.34 -19.04
CA ILE A 32 -7.84 -3.39 -18.68
C ILE A 32 -8.96 -3.52 -19.70
N ILE A 33 -10.18 -3.80 -19.23
CA ILE A 33 -11.35 -4.08 -20.08
C ILE A 33 -12.45 -3.10 -19.71
N ASN A 34 -12.83 -2.24 -20.65
CA ASN A 34 -13.94 -1.32 -20.50
C ASN A 34 -15.23 -1.92 -21.07
N HIS A 35 -16.29 -1.93 -20.26
CA HIS A 35 -17.62 -2.45 -20.65
C HIS A 35 -18.62 -1.35 -21.02
N GLY A 36 -18.21 -0.08 -20.98
CA GLY A 36 -19.08 1.07 -21.18
C GLY A 36 -18.50 2.09 -22.14
N SER A 37 -18.91 3.35 -21.99
CA SER A 37 -18.36 4.45 -22.79
C SER A 37 -16.85 4.64 -22.53
N PRO A 38 -16.10 5.18 -23.51
CA PRO A 38 -14.68 5.46 -23.33
C PRO A 38 -14.40 6.30 -22.09
N ILE A 39 -13.32 5.96 -21.36
CA ILE A 39 -13.04 6.52 -20.05
C ILE A 39 -11.56 6.85 -19.88
N HIS A 40 -11.31 7.98 -19.21
CA HIS A 40 -9.99 8.31 -18.69
C HIS A 40 -9.84 7.74 -17.27
N ILE A 41 -8.77 7.00 -17.05
CA ILE A 41 -8.38 6.50 -15.74
C ILE A 41 -6.96 6.96 -15.42
N SER A 42 -6.66 7.04 -14.13
CA SER A 42 -5.28 7.14 -13.65
C SER A 42 -4.91 5.84 -12.97
N ILE A 43 -3.72 5.33 -13.26
CA ILE A 43 -3.10 4.24 -12.52
C ILE A 43 -1.96 4.85 -11.71
N ALA A 44 -1.88 4.50 -10.44
CA ALA A 44 -0.80 4.94 -9.56
C ALA A 44 -0.32 3.80 -8.68
N SER A 45 0.92 3.85 -8.23
CA SER A 45 1.47 2.88 -7.31
C SER A 45 1.93 3.53 -6.01
N THR A 46 1.69 2.82 -4.90
CA THR A 46 2.03 3.27 -3.55
C THR A 46 2.99 2.28 -2.91
N ASN A 47 3.99 2.79 -2.20
CA ASN A 47 5.11 2.01 -1.63
C ASN A 47 5.87 1.18 -2.69
N SER A 48 5.90 1.66 -3.93
CA SER A 48 6.45 0.92 -5.08
C SER A 48 7.94 1.15 -5.34
N SER A 49 8.53 2.19 -4.77
CA SER A 49 9.93 2.59 -5.00
C SER A 49 10.97 1.46 -4.88
N PRO A 50 10.85 0.49 -3.95
CA PRO A 50 11.79 -0.63 -3.89
C PRO A 50 11.64 -1.64 -5.04
N PHE A 51 10.51 -1.63 -5.76
CA PHE A 51 10.13 -2.66 -6.72
C PHE A 51 10.06 -2.15 -8.16
N THR A 52 9.68 -0.89 -8.38
CA THR A 52 9.48 -0.31 -9.71
C THR A 52 9.66 1.21 -9.68
N ASP A 53 10.12 1.77 -10.80
CA ASP A 53 10.15 3.22 -11.05
C ASP A 53 8.79 3.76 -11.49
N PHE A 54 7.83 2.88 -11.77
CA PHE A 54 6.46 3.29 -12.01
C PHE A 54 5.89 3.97 -10.77
N PHE A 55 5.23 5.10 -11.00
CA PHE A 55 4.56 5.89 -9.98
C PHE A 55 3.14 6.26 -10.41
N HIS A 56 2.97 6.76 -11.62
CA HIS A 56 1.67 7.25 -12.11
C HIS A 56 1.60 7.33 -13.63
N GLU A 57 0.45 6.96 -14.20
CA GLU A 57 0.13 7.18 -15.61
C GLU A 57 -1.38 7.40 -15.83
N ASN A 58 -1.73 8.22 -16.81
CA ASN A 58 -3.11 8.45 -17.23
C ASN A 58 -3.40 7.71 -18.53
N LEU A 59 -4.44 6.89 -18.53
CA LEU A 59 -4.84 6.07 -19.67
C LEU A 59 -6.21 6.50 -20.19
N TYR A 60 -6.33 6.59 -21.51
CA TYR A 60 -7.61 6.61 -22.20
C TYR A 60 -7.93 5.19 -22.68
N VAL A 61 -9.07 4.64 -22.26
CA VAL A 61 -9.47 3.26 -22.55
C VAL A 61 -10.81 3.28 -23.28
N VAL A 62 -10.83 2.74 -24.51
CA VAL A 62 -12.04 2.61 -25.32
C VAL A 62 -12.66 1.23 -25.06
N ASP A 63 -11.97 0.16 -25.45
CA ASP A 63 -12.39 -1.22 -25.23
C ASP A 63 -11.40 -1.93 -24.31
N GLU A 64 -10.40 -2.62 -24.88
CA GLU A 64 -9.35 -3.30 -24.13
C GLU A 64 -8.02 -2.56 -24.24
N LYS A 65 -7.22 -2.60 -23.18
CA LYS A 65 -5.85 -2.08 -23.16
C LYS A 65 -4.96 -2.93 -22.27
N GLU A 66 -3.79 -3.27 -22.78
CA GLU A 66 -2.73 -3.89 -21.99
C GLU A 66 -1.84 -2.80 -21.38
N PHE A 67 -1.44 -3.01 -20.13
CA PHE A 67 -0.58 -2.11 -19.39
C PHE A 67 0.50 -2.89 -18.66
N TYR A 68 1.73 -2.40 -18.70
CA TYR A 68 2.89 -3.10 -18.15
C TYR A 68 3.60 -2.21 -17.13
N ILE A 69 3.83 -2.79 -15.94
CA ILE A 69 4.62 -2.15 -14.89
C ILE A 69 5.93 -2.94 -14.75
N PRO A 70 7.09 -2.36 -15.12
CA PRO A 70 8.35 -3.07 -15.05
C PRO A 70 8.78 -3.24 -13.59
N ILE A 71 9.09 -4.48 -13.19
CA ILE A 71 9.63 -4.78 -11.85
C ILE A 71 11.15 -4.89 -11.95
N ARG A 72 11.85 -4.15 -11.10
CA ARG A 72 13.31 -4.12 -11.07
C ARG A 72 13.89 -5.52 -10.84
N GLU A 73 15.05 -5.77 -11.43
CA GLU A 73 15.78 -7.04 -11.27
C GLU A 73 16.29 -7.23 -9.84
N ASP A 74 16.67 -6.14 -9.16
CA ASP A 74 17.19 -6.12 -7.79
C ASP A 74 16.08 -5.96 -6.72
N ALA A 75 14.81 -6.07 -7.11
CA ALA A 75 13.70 -5.95 -6.19
C ALA A 75 13.70 -7.10 -5.17
N TYR A 76 13.71 -6.75 -3.88
CA TYR A 76 13.54 -7.72 -2.80
C TYR A 76 12.11 -8.27 -2.75
N PRO A 77 11.88 -9.46 -2.18
CA PRO A 77 10.54 -9.96 -1.92
C PRO A 77 9.75 -9.00 -1.02
N GLY A 78 8.50 -8.74 -1.38
CA GLY A 78 7.68 -7.78 -0.65
C GLY A 78 6.35 -7.49 -1.31
N VAL A 79 5.67 -6.45 -0.83
CA VAL A 79 4.34 -6.06 -1.31
C VAL A 79 4.28 -4.57 -1.57
N PHE A 80 3.75 -4.18 -2.71
CA PHE A 80 3.34 -2.81 -2.99
C PHE A 80 1.88 -2.78 -3.46
N SER A 81 1.31 -1.59 -3.66
CA SER A 81 -0.09 -1.46 -4.08
C SER A 81 -0.19 -0.68 -5.39
N VAL A 82 -1.15 -1.08 -6.22
CA VAL A 82 -1.54 -0.37 -7.44
C VAL A 82 -2.98 0.08 -7.29
N GLU A 83 -3.23 1.35 -7.53
CA GLU A 83 -4.54 1.97 -7.50
C GLU A 83 -4.98 2.38 -8.90
N VAL A 84 -6.24 2.13 -9.21
CA VAL A 84 -6.93 2.60 -10.40
C VAL A 84 -7.96 3.64 -9.96
N ILE A 85 -7.96 4.78 -10.63
CA ILE A 85 -8.76 5.95 -10.29
C ILE A 85 -9.57 6.35 -11.52
N SER A 86 -10.87 6.58 -11.34
CA SER A 86 -11.78 6.98 -12.42
C SER A 86 -12.76 8.06 -11.95
N GLY A 87 -13.56 8.59 -12.88
CA GLY A 87 -14.57 9.61 -12.57
C GLY A 87 -13.98 10.87 -11.94
N TYR A 88 -12.84 11.34 -12.47
CA TYR A 88 -12.12 12.51 -11.95
C TYR A 88 -11.73 12.40 -10.47
N GLY A 89 -11.41 11.19 -10.00
CA GLY A 89 -11.01 10.94 -8.62
C GLY A 89 -12.15 10.52 -7.70
N ALA A 90 -13.39 10.49 -8.17
CA ALA A 90 -14.55 10.09 -7.37
C ALA A 90 -14.57 8.59 -7.03
N ARG A 91 -13.90 7.76 -7.84
CA ARG A 91 -13.82 6.31 -7.65
C ARG A 91 -12.36 5.87 -7.63
N ARG A 92 -12.03 5.03 -6.66
CA ARG A 92 -10.72 4.40 -6.51
C ARG A 92 -10.90 2.94 -6.14
N ALA A 93 -10.10 2.08 -6.73
CA ALA A 93 -9.97 0.68 -6.32
C ALA A 93 -8.50 0.28 -6.47
N GLY A 94 -7.98 -0.46 -5.49
CA GLY A 94 -6.58 -0.85 -5.47
C GLY A 94 -6.41 -2.32 -5.14
N PHE A 95 -5.28 -2.86 -5.57
CA PHE A 95 -4.91 -4.26 -5.38
C PHE A 95 -3.45 -4.38 -4.95
N ARG A 96 -3.13 -5.51 -4.29
CA ARG A 96 -1.77 -5.77 -3.81
C ARG A 96 -0.95 -6.47 -4.88
N VAL A 97 0.27 -6.01 -5.09
CA VAL A 97 1.26 -6.70 -5.91
C VAL A 97 2.28 -7.35 -4.99
N ILE A 98 2.37 -8.67 -5.06
CA ILE A 98 3.28 -9.47 -4.26
C ILE A 98 4.47 -9.83 -5.14
N VAL A 99 5.64 -9.29 -4.81
CA VAL A 99 6.90 -9.64 -5.47
C VAL A 99 7.48 -10.84 -4.74
N ARG A 100 7.54 -11.98 -5.41
CA ARG A 100 8.14 -13.22 -4.90
C ARG A 100 9.35 -13.60 -5.74
N GLU A 101 10.35 -14.14 -5.07
CA GLU A 101 11.51 -14.71 -5.76
C GLU A 101 11.03 -15.85 -6.67
N ARG A 102 11.51 -15.88 -7.92
CA ARG A 102 11.13 -16.92 -8.89
C ARG A 102 11.60 -18.26 -8.34
N ARG A 103 10.69 -19.11 -7.83
CA ARG A 103 11.02 -20.49 -7.49
C ARG A 103 11.65 -21.15 -8.71
N ALA A 104 12.89 -21.63 -8.58
CA ALA A 104 13.41 -22.65 -9.48
C ALA A 104 12.44 -23.84 -9.49
N PRO A 105 12.21 -24.51 -10.63
CA PRO A 105 11.29 -25.63 -10.69
C PRO A 105 11.66 -26.67 -9.62
N GLU A 106 10.69 -26.96 -8.76
CA GLU A 106 10.84 -27.82 -7.58
C GLU A 106 11.10 -29.26 -8.04
N PRO A 107 12.21 -29.93 -7.62
CA PRO A 107 12.31 -31.37 -7.77
C PRO A 107 11.24 -32.06 -6.91
N GLU A 108 10.72 -33.19 -7.42
CA GLU A 108 9.59 -33.97 -6.90
C GLU A 108 9.56 -34.15 -5.36
N PRO A 109 8.35 -34.25 -4.77
CA PRO A 109 8.13 -34.03 -3.35
C PRO A 109 8.63 -35.20 -2.51
N VAL A 110 9.53 -34.93 -1.57
CA VAL A 110 9.82 -35.85 -0.47
C VAL A 110 8.88 -35.51 0.68
N GLU A 111 7.95 -36.42 0.97
CA GLU A 111 7.13 -36.39 2.18
C GLU A 111 8.02 -36.31 3.42
N VAL A 112 7.90 -35.24 4.20
CA VAL A 112 8.40 -35.21 5.58
C VAL A 112 7.30 -34.66 6.49
N SER A 113 7.01 -35.47 7.49
CA SER A 113 5.92 -35.40 8.49
C SER A 113 5.87 -34.10 9.33
N PRO A 114 4.72 -33.79 9.97
CA PRO A 114 4.48 -32.51 10.60
C PRO A 114 5.14 -32.42 11.99
N THR A 115 5.81 -31.30 12.24
CA THR A 115 6.29 -30.90 13.58
C THR A 115 5.61 -29.60 14.00
N PRO A 116 5.33 -29.42 15.30
CA PRO A 116 4.19 -28.66 15.77
C PRO A 116 4.44 -27.15 15.80
N SER A 117 3.33 -26.42 15.63
CA SER A 117 3.22 -24.97 15.71
C SER A 117 3.77 -24.42 17.04
N THR A 118 4.88 -23.71 16.98
CA THR A 118 5.31 -22.80 18.05
C THR A 118 4.38 -21.58 18.06
N PRO A 119 3.91 -21.10 19.23
CA PRO A 119 3.02 -19.95 19.28
C PRO A 119 3.79 -18.71 18.86
N ALA A 120 3.21 -17.92 17.95
CA ALA A 120 3.66 -16.58 17.66
C ALA A 120 3.56 -15.76 18.95
N THR A 121 4.71 -15.45 19.54
CA THR A 121 4.83 -14.47 20.61
C THR A 121 4.35 -13.15 20.04
N SER A 122 3.12 -12.76 20.38
CA SER A 122 2.58 -11.45 20.05
C SER A 122 3.53 -10.39 20.60
N SER A 123 4.19 -9.67 19.70
CA SER A 123 5.03 -8.52 20.04
C SER A 123 4.17 -7.51 20.79
N MET A 124 4.25 -7.55 22.12
CA MET A 124 3.73 -6.53 23.02
C MET A 124 4.62 -5.27 22.93
N TRP A 125 4.85 -4.73 21.73
CA TRP A 125 5.28 -3.33 21.65
C TRP A 125 4.03 -2.47 21.64
N ARG A 126 3.53 -2.26 22.85
CA ARG A 126 2.43 -1.36 23.19
C ARG A 126 2.65 -0.06 22.43
N SER A 127 1.79 0.22 21.46
CA SER A 127 1.81 1.46 20.68
C SER A 127 1.84 2.63 21.66
N SER A 128 2.97 3.34 21.71
CA SER A 128 3.16 4.52 22.59
C SER A 128 2.42 5.76 22.07
N ILE A 129 1.80 5.65 20.89
CA ILE A 129 1.05 6.71 20.21
C ILE A 129 -0.08 7.29 21.08
N PRO A 130 -0.98 6.49 21.68
CA PRO A 130 -2.02 7.00 22.59
C PRO A 130 -1.44 7.72 23.82
N ALA A 131 -0.27 7.31 24.33
CA ALA A 131 0.35 7.95 25.49
C ALA A 131 0.90 9.34 25.14
N VAL A 132 1.53 9.50 23.96
CA VAL A 132 2.05 10.79 23.50
C VAL A 132 0.91 11.79 23.25
N ILE A 133 -0.19 11.34 22.64
CA ILE A 133 -1.39 12.17 22.43
C ILE A 133 -1.98 12.61 23.77
N ALA A 134 -2.11 11.71 24.74
CA ALA A 134 -2.65 12.04 26.06
C ALA A 134 -1.78 13.10 26.78
N VAL A 135 -0.45 12.97 26.73
CA VAL A 135 0.48 13.94 27.32
C VAL A 135 0.34 15.31 26.64
N ALA A 136 0.25 15.35 25.30
CA ALA A 136 0.08 16.60 24.57
C ALA A 136 -1.24 17.31 24.91
N VAL A 137 -2.35 16.56 25.04
CA VAL A 137 -3.66 17.12 25.42
C VAL A 137 -3.62 17.70 26.83
N VAL A 138 -2.97 17.02 27.78
CA VAL A 138 -2.80 17.51 29.15
C VAL A 138 -1.98 18.80 29.16
N LEU A 139 -0.83 18.85 28.48
CA LEU A 139 0.02 20.03 28.42
C LEU A 139 -0.70 21.24 27.77
N TYR A 140 -1.46 21.01 26.70
CA TYR A 140 -2.26 22.05 26.06
C TYR A 140 -3.42 22.53 26.95
N GLY A 141 -4.07 21.63 27.67
CA GLY A 141 -5.09 21.97 28.66
C GLY A 141 -4.54 22.83 29.80
N LEU A 142 -3.34 22.50 30.30
CA LEU A 142 -2.65 23.33 31.30
C LEU A 142 -2.28 24.70 30.74
N TRP A 143 -1.88 24.81 29.46
CA TRP A 143 -1.66 26.12 28.84
C TRP A 143 -2.94 26.98 28.82
N LEU A 144 -4.11 26.41 28.51
CA LEU A 144 -5.37 27.16 28.48
C LEU A 144 -5.70 27.81 29.84
N VAL A 145 -5.34 27.14 30.93
CA VAL A 145 -5.61 27.61 32.31
C VAL A 145 -4.55 28.61 32.77
N TYR A 146 -3.27 28.31 32.59
CA TYR A 146 -2.18 29.09 33.18
C TYR A 146 -1.59 30.14 32.23
N ARG A 147 -1.91 30.08 30.93
CA ARG A 147 -1.41 30.97 29.86
C ARG A 147 0.12 31.08 29.81
N VAL A 148 0.82 30.02 30.23
CA VAL A 148 2.29 29.93 30.19
C VAL A 148 2.73 29.35 28.85
N ASP A 149 3.26 30.19 27.96
CA ASP A 149 3.60 29.81 26.58
C ASP A 149 4.55 28.61 26.45
N LEU A 150 5.40 28.37 27.46
CA LEU A 150 6.27 27.20 27.53
C LEU A 150 5.50 25.88 27.45
N LEU A 151 4.29 25.81 28.00
CA LEU A 151 3.44 24.61 27.97
C LEU A 151 2.90 24.33 26.56
N ASN A 152 2.58 25.37 25.80
CA ASN A 152 2.13 25.24 24.42
C ASN A 152 3.28 24.75 23.52
N VAL A 153 4.47 25.34 23.68
CA VAL A 153 5.68 24.90 22.96
C VAL A 153 6.02 23.44 23.29
N ALA A 154 5.93 23.05 24.57
CA ALA A 154 6.16 21.67 25.00
C ALA A 154 5.13 20.69 24.42
N ALA A 155 3.84 21.06 24.38
CA ALA A 155 2.79 20.24 23.78
C ALA A 155 3.04 20.02 22.27
N PHE A 156 3.39 21.08 21.55
CA PHE A 156 3.72 21.01 20.14
C PHE A 156 4.95 20.12 19.87
N ALA A 157 6.02 20.31 20.65
CA ALA A 157 7.24 19.51 20.53
C ALA A 157 6.97 18.01 20.81
N ALA A 158 6.14 17.70 21.81
CA ALA A 158 5.78 16.32 22.14
C ALA A 158 5.01 15.64 20.99
N LEU A 159 4.06 16.33 20.36
CA LEU A 159 3.34 15.81 19.20
C LEU A 159 4.27 15.58 18.02
N LEU A 160 5.15 16.53 17.73
CA LEU A 160 6.09 16.45 16.62
C LEU A 160 7.06 15.26 16.80
N LEU A 161 7.59 15.07 18.02
CA LEU A 161 8.39 13.89 18.37
C LEU A 161 7.60 12.59 18.24
N GLY A 162 6.33 12.57 18.66
CA GLY A 162 5.45 11.41 18.49
C GLY A 162 5.28 11.01 17.03
N VAL A 163 5.05 11.99 16.14
CA VAL A 163 4.92 11.76 14.69
C VAL A 163 6.23 11.23 14.10
N LEU A 164 7.38 11.82 14.46
CA LEU A 164 8.69 11.37 13.98
C LEU A 164 9.01 9.94 14.44
N LEU A 165 8.72 9.60 15.69
CA LEU A 165 8.93 8.25 16.21
C LEU A 165 8.00 7.23 15.56
N ALA A 166 6.73 7.57 15.34
CA ALA A 166 5.80 6.70 14.62
C ALA A 166 6.24 6.46 13.17
N TRP A 167 6.75 7.51 12.50
CA TRP A 167 7.27 7.41 11.15
C TRP A 167 8.54 6.55 11.05
N LEU A 168 9.45 6.69 12.01
CA LEU A 168 10.65 5.82 12.10
C LEU A 168 10.28 4.36 12.33
N GLN A 169 9.29 4.08 13.20
CA GLN A 169 8.81 2.72 13.46
C GLN A 169 8.12 2.09 12.23
N GLN A 170 7.51 2.87 11.35
CA GLN A 170 6.91 2.35 10.11
C GLN A 170 7.95 2.00 9.04
N ARG A 171 9.18 2.51 9.14
CA ARG A 171 10.25 2.30 8.15
C ARG A 171 11.18 1.13 8.49
N SER A 172 11.14 0.61 9.71
CA SER A 172 12.03 -0.44 10.21
C SER A 172 11.34 -1.80 10.26
#